data_AF-A0A1J5WIZ6-F1
#
_entry.id   AF-A0A1J5WIZ6-F1
#
_cell.length_a   1.000
_cell.length_b   1.000
_cell.length_c   1.000
_cell.angle_alpha   90.00
_cell.angle_beta   90.00
_cell.angle_gamma   90.00
#
_symmetry.space_group_name_H-M   'P 1'
#
loop_
_entity.id
_entity.type
_entity.pdbx_description
1 polymer ?
#
loop_
_entity_poly.entity_id
_entity_poly.type
_entity_poly.pdbx_seq_one_letter_code
_entity_poly.pdbx_strand_id
1 'polypeptide(L)'
;MFDLAHESFAKHGDSFFLEESGGVLIIPKALWEKEHGGIQKKRQFLFSQREKVLGEVVPQLQTPDSFSLRHDLPNEAVLLTEKTTVTLSNIEISSQLFFVLVEKTKVTIGENLSITEHTDNEDCIRESGMARNSPVWLRRNKRSEAVSSLALENIERMSPSSIGCVLKEVNLHNTGLGNILPKLRIHEDSEVEWLWVTADEKEHVAGILEQEKAFCVGRVRSMWLEGYAVSILPKMRISEDCEVEDLRVDAGRKEHVAVVLGQEKTFCVGRVKNVFLEDYAVSILPRLILHEDCEVERLGLYAREEEHVAVVLGQEKAFCVGGAKRVEFYEYAACVVAKLRIKEGSEVESLGLYASRKEHVAAVLGQENPFCAGRVKNMSLQGYAASVITKMRVKEGSITEGFVLDGEMKFFSRILEEGDRSIELGRIRRSGFRVPKEIRRKLRYTLVDEEGKEVLGENISIRKRERLLLVLLLVICFSYYHWL
;
A
#
# COMPACT_ATOMS: atom_id res chain seq x y z
N MET A 1 45.07 -11.99 6.36
CA MET A 1 44.61 -12.48 5.05
C MET A 1 43.78 -11.34 4.48
N PHE A 2 44.32 -10.64 3.49
CA PHE A 2 43.53 -9.73 2.66
C PHE A 2 42.85 -10.63 1.64
N ASP A 3 41.52 -10.63 1.64
CA ASP A 3 40.74 -11.36 0.66
C ASP A 3 40.06 -10.31 -0.19
N LEU A 4 40.51 -10.14 -1.44
CA LEU A 4 39.88 -9.23 -2.41
C LEU A 4 38.38 -9.50 -2.53
N ALA A 5 37.99 -10.75 -2.33
CA ALA A 5 36.60 -11.19 -2.32
C ALA A 5 35.77 -10.53 -1.20
N HIS A 6 36.41 -10.07 -0.11
CA HIS A 6 35.75 -9.34 0.98
C HIS A 6 35.71 -7.81 0.80
N GLU A 7 36.48 -7.23 -0.12
CA GLU A 7 36.55 -5.77 -0.34
C GLU A 7 35.95 -5.33 -1.69
N SER A 8 35.91 -6.21 -2.69
CA SER A 8 35.21 -5.97 -3.94
C SER A 8 33.70 -5.98 -3.74
N PHE A 9 32.99 -5.05 -4.38
CA PHE A 9 31.53 -5.08 -4.40
C PHE A 9 31.00 -6.04 -5.48
N ALA A 10 31.83 -6.46 -6.43
CA ALA A 10 31.50 -7.48 -7.41
C ALA A 10 32.76 -8.16 -7.95
N LYS A 11 32.59 -9.38 -8.49
CA LYS A 11 33.66 -10.19 -9.05
C LYS A 11 33.22 -10.79 -10.39
N HIS A 12 34.14 -10.94 -11.33
CA HIS A 12 33.89 -11.68 -12.58
C HIS A 12 35.16 -12.38 -13.05
N GLY A 13 35.13 -13.72 -13.12
CA GLY A 13 36.30 -14.54 -13.39
C GLY A 13 37.42 -14.24 -12.39
N ASP A 14 38.59 -13.88 -12.91
CA ASP A 14 39.75 -13.44 -12.14
C ASP A 14 39.83 -11.90 -12.01
N SER A 15 38.74 -11.17 -12.20
CA SER A 15 38.69 -9.71 -12.03
C SER A 15 37.78 -9.29 -10.88
N PHE A 16 38.16 -8.22 -10.20
CA PHE A 16 37.44 -7.64 -9.07
C PHE A 16 37.03 -6.20 -9.38
N PHE A 17 35.81 -5.82 -8.95
CA PHE A 17 35.28 -4.48 -9.06
C PHE A 17 35.31 -3.80 -7.69
N LEU A 18 35.97 -2.65 -7.63
CA LEU A 18 36.13 -1.84 -6.42
C LEU A 18 35.44 -0.50 -6.61
N GLU A 19 34.71 -0.05 -5.59
CA GLU A 19 34.08 1.26 -5.58
C GLU A 19 35.07 2.27 -4.98
N GLU A 20 35.47 3.23 -5.80
CA GLU A 20 36.39 4.30 -5.42
C GLU A 20 35.68 5.65 -5.44
N SER A 21 36.22 6.64 -4.73
CA SER A 21 35.61 7.98 -4.61
C SER A 21 35.41 8.65 -5.97
N GLY A 22 36.26 8.33 -6.97
CA GLY A 22 36.21 8.86 -8.33
C GLY A 22 35.61 7.94 -9.39
N GLY A 23 35.15 6.72 -9.07
CA GLY A 23 34.70 5.78 -10.09
C GLY A 23 34.63 4.32 -9.70
N VAL A 24 34.63 3.45 -10.70
CA VAL A 24 34.68 1.99 -10.57
C VAL A 24 36.03 1.50 -11.09
N LEU A 25 36.80 0.85 -10.22
CA LEU A 25 38.09 0.28 -10.57
C LEU A 25 37.94 -1.22 -10.84
N ILE A 26 38.38 -1.64 -12.02
CA ILE A 26 38.44 -3.06 -12.43
C ILE A 26 39.89 -3.50 -12.29
N ILE A 27 40.16 -4.51 -11.45
CA ILE A 27 41.52 -5.05 -11.23
C ILE A 27 41.56 -6.56 -11.49
N PRO A 28 42.43 -7.03 -12.40
CA PRO A 28 42.75 -8.45 -12.54
C PRO A 28 43.52 -8.97 -11.32
N LYS A 29 43.15 -10.14 -10.83
CA LYS A 29 43.78 -10.85 -9.70
C LYS A 29 45.29 -10.98 -9.86
N ALA A 30 45.75 -11.32 -11.06
CA ALA A 30 47.17 -11.50 -11.36
C ALA A 30 48.01 -10.22 -11.19
N LEU A 31 47.40 -9.05 -11.38
CA LEU A 31 48.05 -7.76 -11.23
C LEU A 31 48.14 -7.37 -9.75
N TRP A 32 47.08 -7.64 -9.00
CA TRP A 32 47.04 -7.46 -7.54
C TRP A 32 48.06 -8.34 -6.80
N GLU A 33 48.14 -9.63 -7.14
CA GLU A 33 49.04 -10.57 -6.48
C GLU A 33 50.53 -10.21 -6.71
N LYS A 34 50.86 -9.55 -7.83
CA LYS A 34 52.23 -9.09 -8.14
C LYS A 34 52.65 -7.86 -7.32
N GLU A 35 51.74 -6.93 -7.06
CA GLU A 35 52.03 -5.73 -6.29
C GLU A 35 52.12 -5.99 -4.77
N HIS A 36 51.54 -7.10 -4.28
CA HIS A 36 51.33 -7.36 -2.85
C HIS A 36 52.19 -8.46 -2.21
N GLY A 37 53.30 -8.88 -2.82
CA GLY A 37 54.22 -9.88 -2.25
C GLY A 37 54.81 -9.58 -0.86
N GLY A 38 54.55 -8.41 -0.25
CA GLY A 38 55.23 -7.95 0.96
C GLY A 38 54.41 -7.48 2.17
N ILE A 39 53.07 -7.34 2.11
CA ILE A 39 52.36 -6.62 3.20
C ILE A 39 51.17 -7.41 3.76
N GLN A 40 51.47 -8.27 4.75
CA GLN A 40 50.48 -8.88 5.64
C GLN A 40 50.63 -8.34 7.07
N LYS A 41 49.73 -7.44 7.53
CA LYS A 41 49.18 -7.39 8.92
C LYS A 41 48.25 -6.19 9.23
N LYS A 42 47.16 -6.50 9.95
CA LYS A 42 46.23 -5.70 10.82
C LYS A 42 45.29 -4.65 10.20
N ARG A 43 43.98 -4.94 10.32
CA ARG A 43 42.77 -4.27 9.79
C ARG A 43 42.62 -2.74 9.96
N GLN A 44 43.19 -2.10 10.99
CA GLN A 44 42.98 -0.65 11.23
C GLN A 44 44.09 0.25 10.65
N PHE A 45 45.25 -0.31 10.30
CA PHE A 45 46.36 0.43 9.69
C PHE A 45 46.25 0.48 8.15
N LEU A 46 45.29 -0.26 7.60
CA LEU A 46 45.24 -0.60 6.18
C LEU A 46 44.32 0.30 5.37
N PHE A 47 43.38 1.03 5.99
CA PHE A 47 42.59 2.04 5.28
C PHE A 47 43.45 3.22 4.81
N SER A 48 44.43 3.66 5.61
CA SER A 48 45.34 4.74 5.20
C SER A 48 46.39 4.27 4.19
N GLN A 49 46.84 3.01 4.27
CA GLN A 49 47.67 2.40 3.22
C GLN A 49 46.87 2.18 1.93
N ARG A 50 45.57 1.85 2.02
CA ARG A 50 44.63 1.74 0.89
C ARG A 50 44.54 3.06 0.13
N GLU A 51 44.18 4.16 0.79
CA GLU A 51 44.11 5.48 0.13
C GLU A 51 45.47 5.90 -0.43
N LYS A 52 46.56 5.51 0.21
CA LYS A 52 47.91 5.84 -0.24
C LYS A 52 48.32 5.04 -1.49
N VAL A 53 48.06 3.74 -1.53
CA VAL A 53 48.40 2.85 -2.65
C VAL A 53 47.47 3.09 -3.83
N LEU A 54 46.15 3.16 -3.60
CA LEU A 54 45.22 3.56 -4.65
C LEU A 54 45.50 4.98 -5.12
N GLY A 55 45.89 5.89 -4.22
CA GLY A 55 46.35 7.24 -4.58
C GLY A 55 47.62 7.28 -5.42
N GLU A 56 48.49 6.27 -5.37
CA GLU A 56 49.70 6.14 -6.20
C GLU A 56 49.42 5.45 -7.55
N VAL A 57 48.49 4.48 -7.58
CA VAL A 57 48.14 3.69 -8.77
C VAL A 57 47.11 4.42 -9.65
N VAL A 58 46.04 4.99 -9.06
CA VAL A 58 44.95 5.68 -9.77
C VAL A 58 45.44 6.75 -10.77
N PRO A 59 46.43 7.61 -10.47
CA PRO A 59 46.93 8.60 -11.42
C PRO A 59 47.60 8.00 -12.67
N GLN A 60 48.01 6.72 -12.61
CA GLN A 60 48.69 6.01 -13.70
C GLN A 60 47.74 5.13 -14.51
N LEU A 61 46.49 4.95 -14.05
CA LEU A 61 45.51 4.10 -14.72
C LEU A 61 44.92 4.78 -15.95
N GLN A 62 44.63 3.97 -16.97
CA GLN A 62 43.87 4.43 -18.11
C GLN A 62 42.43 4.73 -17.68
N THR A 63 41.98 5.95 -17.95
CA THR A 63 40.59 6.39 -17.84
C THR A 63 40.01 6.52 -19.24
N PRO A 64 39.44 5.46 -19.82
CA PRO A 64 38.93 5.51 -21.18
C PRO A 64 37.70 6.43 -21.28
N ASP A 65 37.55 7.11 -22.41
CA ASP A 65 36.34 7.89 -22.73
C ASP A 65 35.13 6.97 -22.98
N SER A 66 35.37 5.79 -23.57
CA SER A 66 34.36 4.78 -23.86
C SER A 66 34.82 3.39 -23.44
N PHE A 67 33.95 2.63 -22.79
CA PHE A 67 34.21 1.27 -22.33
C PHE A 67 33.02 0.36 -22.67
N SER A 68 33.24 -0.71 -23.42
CA SER A 68 32.21 -1.74 -23.65
C SER A 68 32.35 -2.83 -22.59
N LEU A 69 31.38 -2.98 -21.69
CA LEU A 69 31.40 -4.07 -20.72
C LEU A 69 31.06 -5.38 -21.43
N ARG A 70 31.91 -6.39 -21.29
CA ARG A 70 31.78 -7.71 -21.91
C ARG A 70 32.09 -8.80 -20.89
N HIS A 71 31.74 -10.04 -21.23
CA HIS A 71 32.15 -11.21 -20.46
C HIS A 71 33.68 -11.29 -20.32
N ASP A 72 34.42 -10.97 -21.39
CA ASP A 72 35.88 -10.95 -21.34
C ASP A 72 36.35 -9.56 -20.92
N LEU A 73 36.91 -9.49 -19.71
CA LEU A 73 37.43 -8.26 -19.11
C LEU A 73 38.92 -8.05 -19.47
N PRO A 74 39.40 -6.80 -19.46
CA PRO A 74 40.79 -6.48 -19.75
C PRO A 74 41.76 -7.11 -18.73
N ASN A 75 42.96 -7.47 -19.21
CA ASN A 75 44.05 -8.01 -18.37
C ASN A 75 44.86 -6.92 -17.64
N GLU A 76 44.48 -5.65 -17.79
CA GLU A 76 45.09 -4.50 -17.15
C GLU A 76 44.05 -3.81 -16.26
N ALA A 77 44.52 -3.08 -15.24
CA ALA A 77 43.62 -2.33 -14.37
C ALA A 77 43.03 -1.12 -15.10
N VAL A 78 41.73 -0.91 -14.97
CA VAL A 78 41.00 0.18 -15.66
C VAL A 78 40.13 0.93 -14.64
N LEU A 79 40.21 2.26 -14.67
CA LEU A 79 39.36 3.13 -13.85
C LEU A 79 38.26 3.75 -14.72
N LEU A 80 37.01 3.38 -14.44
CA LEU A 80 35.82 3.97 -15.06
C LEU A 80 35.33 5.14 -14.21
N THR A 81 35.21 6.32 -14.78
CA THR A 81 34.83 7.54 -14.06
C THR A 81 33.50 8.09 -14.56
N GLU A 82 33.01 9.20 -13.98
CA GLU A 82 31.82 9.92 -14.46
C GLU A 82 31.94 10.42 -15.92
N LYS A 83 33.17 10.51 -16.45
CA LYS A 83 33.43 10.89 -17.85
C LYS A 83 33.38 9.69 -18.79
N THR A 84 33.61 8.49 -18.27
CA THR A 84 33.63 7.25 -19.04
C THR A 84 32.22 6.84 -19.42
N THR A 85 32.00 6.62 -20.71
CA THR A 85 30.74 6.06 -21.23
C THR A 85 30.83 4.54 -21.29
N VAL A 86 30.11 3.87 -20.39
CA VAL A 86 30.00 2.42 -20.31
C VAL A 86 28.82 1.93 -21.14
N THR A 87 29.10 1.12 -22.15
CA THR A 87 28.08 0.49 -22.99
C THR A 87 27.76 -0.91 -22.47
N LEU A 88 26.48 -1.17 -22.20
CA LEU A 88 25.96 -2.45 -21.71
C LEU A 88 25.09 -3.08 -22.80
N SER A 89 25.56 -4.16 -23.43
CA SER A 89 24.81 -4.82 -24.50
C SER A 89 25.14 -6.31 -24.59
N ASN A 90 24.12 -7.13 -24.84
CA ASN A 90 24.20 -8.58 -24.99
C ASN A 90 24.82 -9.29 -23.77
N ILE A 91 24.54 -8.74 -22.58
CA ILE A 91 25.05 -9.25 -21.30
C ILE A 91 23.92 -9.30 -20.27
N GLU A 92 24.04 -10.26 -19.37
CA GLU A 92 23.35 -10.25 -18.09
C GLU A 92 24.35 -9.77 -17.01
N ILE A 93 23.95 -8.82 -16.17
CA ILE A 93 24.81 -8.35 -15.07
C ILE A 93 24.10 -8.35 -13.73
N SER A 94 24.86 -8.51 -12.64
CA SER A 94 24.27 -8.39 -11.31
C SER A 94 23.69 -6.98 -11.09
N SER A 95 22.56 -6.91 -10.41
CA SER A 95 21.89 -5.65 -10.05
C SER A 95 22.82 -4.69 -9.30
N GLN A 96 23.70 -5.19 -8.42
CA GLN A 96 24.69 -4.38 -7.72
C GLN A 96 25.70 -3.73 -8.67
N LEU A 97 26.26 -4.49 -9.62
CA LEU A 97 27.16 -3.94 -10.64
C LEU A 97 26.44 -2.88 -11.50
N PHE A 98 25.21 -3.17 -11.92
CA PHE A 98 24.42 -2.21 -12.70
C PHE A 98 24.25 -0.87 -11.97
N PHE A 99 23.79 -0.89 -10.71
CA PHE A 99 23.56 0.35 -9.96
C PHE A 99 24.83 1.13 -9.68
N VAL A 100 25.94 0.46 -9.36
CA VAL A 100 27.22 1.15 -9.15
C VAL A 100 27.69 1.82 -10.45
N LEU A 101 27.54 1.15 -11.61
CA LEU A 101 27.85 1.77 -12.90
C LEU A 101 26.94 2.98 -13.18
N VAL A 102 25.63 2.85 -12.95
CA VAL A 102 24.67 3.95 -13.12
C VAL A 102 25.00 5.14 -12.21
N GLU A 103 25.51 4.90 -11.01
CA GLU A 103 25.86 5.97 -10.06
C GLU A 103 27.21 6.64 -10.34
N LYS A 104 28.16 5.93 -10.95
CA LYS A 104 29.58 6.36 -11.06
C LYS A 104 30.07 6.65 -12.47
N THR A 105 29.35 6.21 -13.51
CA THR A 105 29.76 6.36 -14.91
C THR A 105 28.60 6.84 -15.78
N LYS A 106 28.87 7.26 -17.02
CA LYS A 106 27.79 7.46 -18.01
C LYS A 106 27.41 6.11 -18.58
N VAL A 107 26.13 5.75 -18.58
CA VAL A 107 25.69 4.43 -19.03
C VAL A 107 24.86 4.53 -20.30
N THR A 108 25.23 3.73 -21.32
CA THR A 108 24.47 3.53 -22.54
C THR A 108 23.95 2.10 -22.59
N ILE A 109 22.63 1.94 -22.66
CA ILE A 109 21.98 0.62 -22.77
C ILE A 109 21.84 0.26 -24.25
N GLY A 110 22.51 -0.82 -24.65
CA GLY A 110 22.35 -1.44 -25.97
C GLY A 110 21.31 -2.56 -25.97
N GLU A 111 21.40 -3.45 -26.95
CA GLU A 111 20.46 -4.57 -27.09
C GLU A 111 20.68 -5.63 -26.00
N ASN A 112 19.60 -6.34 -25.63
CA ASN A 112 19.63 -7.55 -24.80
C ASN A 112 20.39 -7.43 -23.47
N LEU A 113 20.20 -6.31 -22.76
CA LEU A 113 20.65 -6.20 -21.37
C LEU A 113 19.63 -6.86 -20.44
N SER A 114 20.12 -7.65 -19.47
CA SER A 114 19.33 -8.08 -18.31
C SER A 114 20.06 -7.85 -16.99
N ILE A 115 19.30 -7.70 -15.92
CA ILE A 115 19.81 -7.65 -14.55
C ILE A 115 19.35 -8.87 -13.75
N THR A 116 20.25 -9.40 -12.91
CA THR A 116 19.96 -10.53 -12.00
C THR A 116 20.37 -10.25 -10.56
N GLU A 117 20.01 -11.16 -9.66
CA GLU A 117 20.44 -11.13 -8.27
C GLU A 117 21.98 -11.02 -8.18
N HIS A 118 22.45 -10.21 -7.22
CA HIS A 118 23.85 -10.20 -6.86
C HIS A 118 24.13 -11.30 -5.83
N THR A 119 25.10 -12.16 -6.14
CA THR A 119 25.61 -13.15 -5.19
C THR A 119 27.09 -12.87 -4.95
N ASP A 120 27.44 -12.65 -3.68
CA ASP A 120 28.83 -12.41 -3.28
C ASP A 120 29.73 -13.54 -3.79
N ASN A 121 30.87 -13.17 -4.38
CA ASN A 121 31.90 -14.08 -4.90
C ASN A 121 31.52 -14.90 -6.15
N GLU A 122 30.31 -14.73 -6.70
CA GLU A 122 29.94 -15.28 -8.02
C GLU A 122 30.26 -14.30 -9.15
N ASP A 123 30.30 -14.82 -10.37
CA ASP A 123 30.47 -14.02 -11.58
C ASP A 123 29.28 -13.09 -11.80
N CYS A 124 29.58 -11.79 -11.80
CA CYS A 124 28.61 -10.71 -11.91
C CYS A 124 28.26 -10.32 -13.36
N ILE A 125 28.89 -10.94 -14.37
CA ILE A 125 28.62 -10.73 -15.80
C ILE A 125 28.42 -12.10 -16.46
N ARG A 126 27.41 -12.24 -17.30
CA ARG A 126 27.14 -13.44 -18.09
C ARG A 126 26.72 -13.08 -19.51
N GLU A 127 26.76 -14.06 -20.40
CA GLU A 127 26.17 -13.93 -21.72
C GLU A 127 24.64 -13.80 -21.62
N SER A 128 24.05 -12.92 -22.43
CA SER A 128 22.60 -12.74 -22.51
C SER A 128 21.89 -14.06 -22.87
N GLY A 129 20.77 -14.36 -22.20
CA GLY A 129 19.93 -15.53 -22.49
C GLY A 129 20.32 -16.80 -21.73
N MET A 130 21.38 -16.78 -20.93
CA MET A 130 21.69 -17.80 -19.93
C MET A 130 20.66 -17.69 -18.78
N ALA A 131 19.47 -18.26 -18.99
CA ALA A 131 18.30 -18.12 -18.11
C ALA A 131 18.57 -18.58 -16.66
N ARG A 132 19.07 -17.69 -15.81
CA ARG A 132 18.79 -17.77 -14.38
C ARG A 132 17.49 -17.02 -14.14
N ASN A 133 16.44 -17.78 -13.78
CA ASN A 133 15.26 -17.23 -13.12
C ASN A 133 15.62 -16.79 -11.68
N SER A 134 16.67 -15.99 -11.52
CA SER A 134 17.11 -15.45 -10.24
C SER A 134 16.43 -14.11 -10.05
N PRO A 135 15.37 -14.05 -9.23
CA PRO A 135 14.53 -12.88 -9.19
C PRO A 135 15.26 -11.76 -8.40
N VAL A 136 15.15 -10.53 -8.88
CA VAL A 136 15.93 -9.38 -8.41
C VAL A 136 15.23 -8.69 -7.24
N TRP A 137 16.02 -8.24 -6.27
CA TRP A 137 15.59 -7.27 -5.25
C TRP A 137 16.09 -5.88 -5.64
N LEU A 138 15.17 -5.00 -6.02
CA LEU A 138 15.48 -3.59 -6.24
C LEU A 138 15.30 -2.84 -4.93
N ARG A 139 16.34 -2.86 -4.09
CA ARG A 139 16.34 -2.22 -2.77
C ARG A 139 17.39 -1.12 -2.71
N ARG A 140 17.03 0.04 -2.14
CA ARG A 140 18.01 1.03 -1.66
C ARG A 140 18.04 0.99 -0.13
N ASN A 141 19.05 0.33 0.44
CA ASN A 141 19.14 0.08 1.89
C ASN A 141 19.54 1.31 2.74
N LYS A 142 20.01 2.41 2.13
CA LYS A 142 20.49 3.59 2.88
C LYS A 142 19.53 4.77 2.70
N ARG A 143 18.74 5.06 3.75
CA ARG A 143 17.75 6.15 3.83
C ARG A 143 18.32 7.57 3.66
N SER A 144 19.64 7.78 3.71
CA SER A 144 20.26 9.11 3.78
C SER A 144 21.26 9.44 2.67
N GLU A 145 21.50 8.53 1.72
CA GLU A 145 22.46 8.76 0.64
C GLU A 145 21.68 9.22 -0.60
N ALA A 146 21.82 10.50 -0.94
CA ALA A 146 21.18 11.08 -2.12
C ALA A 146 21.62 10.32 -3.38
N VAL A 147 20.69 10.12 -4.33
CA VAL A 147 21.02 9.56 -5.64
C VAL A 147 21.94 10.55 -6.35
N SER A 148 23.02 10.08 -6.97
CA SER A 148 23.87 10.98 -7.74
C SER A 148 23.07 11.58 -8.90
N SER A 149 23.31 12.85 -9.23
CA SER A 149 22.67 13.50 -10.39
C SER A 149 22.96 12.72 -11.69
N LEU A 150 24.15 12.11 -11.77
CA LEU A 150 24.55 11.23 -12.86
C LEU A 150 23.66 10.00 -12.99
N ALA A 151 23.27 9.36 -11.88
CA ALA A 151 22.34 8.24 -11.91
C ALA A 151 20.97 8.64 -12.44
N LEU A 152 20.46 9.81 -12.04
CA LEU A 152 19.18 10.32 -12.54
C LEU A 152 19.25 10.62 -14.05
N GLU A 153 20.32 11.29 -14.50
CA GLU A 153 20.60 11.58 -15.91
C GLU A 153 20.72 10.28 -16.75
N ASN A 154 21.39 9.26 -16.20
CA ASN A 154 21.48 7.95 -16.83
C ASN A 154 20.10 7.30 -16.97
N ILE A 155 19.30 7.26 -15.90
CA ILE A 155 17.95 6.66 -15.92
C ILE A 155 17.03 7.39 -16.91
N GLU A 156 17.09 8.72 -16.94
CA GLU A 156 16.30 9.54 -17.86
C GLU A 156 16.55 9.15 -19.33
N ARG A 157 17.82 8.95 -19.70
CA ARG A 157 18.26 8.56 -21.05
C ARG A 157 17.88 7.14 -21.45
N MET A 158 17.57 6.25 -20.51
CA MET A 158 17.23 4.87 -20.83
C MET A 158 15.88 4.79 -21.55
N SER A 159 15.81 3.93 -22.57
CA SER A 159 14.54 3.65 -23.23
C SER A 159 13.61 2.85 -22.31
N PRO A 160 12.28 3.02 -22.38
CA PRO A 160 11.34 2.16 -21.68
C PRO A 160 11.53 0.69 -22.07
N SER A 161 11.37 -0.22 -21.10
CA SER A 161 11.50 -1.66 -21.31
C SER A 161 12.82 -2.12 -21.98
N SER A 162 13.93 -1.40 -21.76
CA SER A 162 15.25 -1.74 -22.30
C SER A 162 16.02 -2.76 -21.46
N ILE A 163 15.63 -2.96 -20.20
CA ILE A 163 16.36 -3.80 -19.24
C ILE A 163 15.53 -5.03 -18.87
N GLY A 164 15.92 -6.22 -19.30
CA GLY A 164 15.27 -7.46 -18.86
C GLY A 164 15.48 -7.74 -17.37
N CYS A 165 14.43 -8.14 -16.65
CA CYS A 165 14.58 -8.66 -15.29
C CYS A 165 13.42 -9.57 -14.91
N VAL A 166 13.69 -10.55 -14.05
CA VAL A 166 12.67 -11.24 -13.25
C VAL A 166 12.68 -10.55 -11.90
N LEU A 167 11.58 -9.93 -11.50
CA LEU A 167 11.52 -9.12 -10.27
C LEU A 167 10.94 -9.95 -9.13
N LYS A 168 11.60 -9.97 -7.96
CA LYS A 168 11.02 -10.52 -6.73
C LYS A 168 10.39 -9.45 -5.87
N GLU A 169 11.12 -8.35 -5.69
CA GLU A 169 10.77 -7.30 -4.75
C GLU A 169 11.33 -5.95 -5.19
N VAL A 170 10.54 -4.91 -4.97
CA VAL A 170 10.93 -3.51 -5.10
C VAL A 170 10.73 -2.82 -3.77
N ASN A 171 11.78 -2.16 -3.30
CA ASN A 171 11.71 -1.26 -2.17
C ASN A 171 12.51 0.01 -2.47
N LEU A 172 11.79 1.05 -2.91
CA LEU A 172 12.35 2.34 -3.32
C LEU A 172 11.76 3.45 -2.45
N HIS A 173 12.61 4.02 -1.59
CA HIS A 173 12.20 5.05 -0.65
C HIS A 173 12.68 6.44 -1.00
N ASN A 174 11.76 7.38 -1.21
CA ASN A 174 11.99 8.82 -1.37
C ASN A 174 13.19 9.13 -2.27
N THR A 175 13.14 8.57 -3.47
CA THR A 175 14.28 8.56 -4.38
C THR A 175 13.85 8.63 -5.84
N GLY A 176 14.57 9.42 -6.64
CA GLY A 176 14.42 9.43 -8.09
C GLY A 176 14.78 8.12 -8.78
N LEU A 177 15.36 7.14 -8.06
CA LEU A 177 15.54 5.78 -8.58
C LEU A 177 14.21 5.10 -8.95
N GLY A 178 13.07 5.54 -8.41
CA GLY A 178 11.75 5.07 -8.84
C GLY A 178 11.56 5.11 -10.36
N ASN A 179 12.17 6.08 -11.03
CA ASN A 179 12.10 6.25 -12.48
C ASN A 179 12.76 5.11 -13.29
N ILE A 180 13.46 4.16 -12.63
CA ILE A 180 13.94 2.94 -13.27
C ILE A 180 12.81 1.98 -13.63
N LEU A 181 11.70 1.98 -12.89
CA LEU A 181 10.59 1.03 -13.06
C LEU A 181 10.08 0.92 -14.51
N PRO A 182 9.77 2.01 -15.23
CA PRO A 182 9.35 1.93 -16.63
C PRO A 182 10.45 1.48 -17.60
N LYS A 183 11.73 1.49 -17.18
CA LYS A 183 12.88 1.04 -17.98
C LYS A 183 13.06 -0.48 -17.91
N LEU A 184 12.44 -1.12 -16.92
CA LEU A 184 12.45 -2.56 -16.75
C LEU A 184 11.45 -3.24 -17.70
N ARG A 185 11.89 -4.34 -18.30
CA ARG A 185 11.09 -5.26 -19.11
C ARG A 185 10.72 -6.46 -18.23
N ILE A 186 9.68 -6.25 -17.41
CA ILE A 186 9.09 -7.26 -16.53
C ILE A 186 8.00 -8.01 -17.30
N HIS A 187 8.09 -9.34 -17.32
CA HIS A 187 7.05 -10.17 -17.94
C HIS A 187 5.75 -10.12 -17.11
N GLU A 188 4.59 -10.14 -17.77
CA GLU A 188 3.28 -10.06 -17.09
C GLU A 188 3.07 -11.17 -16.06
N ASP A 189 3.58 -12.38 -16.35
CA ASP A 189 3.51 -13.54 -15.45
C ASP A 189 4.61 -13.55 -14.35
N SER A 190 5.41 -12.49 -14.22
CA SER A 190 6.43 -12.44 -13.18
C SER A 190 5.79 -12.27 -11.80
N GLU A 191 6.00 -13.23 -10.90
CA GLU A 191 5.50 -13.16 -9.53
C GLU A 191 6.35 -12.21 -8.67
N VAL A 192 5.80 -11.05 -8.34
CA VAL A 192 6.43 -10.03 -7.49
C VAL A 192 5.82 -10.11 -6.10
N GLU A 193 6.64 -10.37 -5.10
CA GLU A 193 6.17 -10.51 -3.73
C GLU A 193 5.81 -9.17 -3.09
N TRP A 194 6.67 -8.17 -3.27
CA TRP A 194 6.52 -6.86 -2.64
C TRP A 194 6.84 -5.73 -3.63
N LEU A 195 5.93 -4.76 -3.74
CA LEU A 195 6.15 -3.50 -4.41
C LEU A 195 5.94 -2.36 -3.42
N TRP A 196 7.03 -1.84 -2.87
CA TRP A 196 7.03 -0.71 -1.94
C TRP A 196 7.71 0.49 -2.59
N VAL A 197 6.93 1.54 -2.85
CA VAL A 197 7.43 2.81 -3.41
C VAL A 197 6.92 3.96 -2.58
N THR A 198 7.82 4.83 -2.13
CA THR A 198 7.47 6.06 -1.39
C THR A 198 8.13 7.25 -2.08
N ALA A 199 7.43 8.38 -2.16
CA ALA A 199 7.96 9.59 -2.78
C ALA A 199 7.40 10.86 -2.15
N ASP A 200 8.22 11.57 -1.38
CA ASP A 200 7.85 12.85 -0.77
C ASP A 200 7.88 14.04 -1.74
N GLU A 201 8.60 13.90 -2.86
CA GLU A 201 8.79 14.92 -3.89
C GLU A 201 8.26 14.44 -5.24
N LYS A 202 7.69 15.36 -6.03
CA LYS A 202 7.07 15.04 -7.32
C LYS A 202 8.11 14.54 -8.33
N GLU A 203 9.31 15.11 -8.23
CA GLU A 203 10.49 14.85 -9.05
C GLU A 203 10.91 13.37 -8.97
N HIS A 204 10.66 12.71 -7.84
CA HIS A 204 10.97 11.28 -7.65
C HIS A 204 10.15 10.35 -8.55
N VAL A 205 9.00 10.81 -9.07
CA VAL A 205 8.12 10.03 -9.95
C VAL A 205 7.89 10.69 -11.31
N ALA A 206 8.47 11.87 -11.56
CA ALA A 206 8.20 12.67 -12.76
C ALA A 206 8.43 11.88 -14.06
N GLY A 207 9.56 11.17 -14.17
CA GLY A 207 9.89 10.36 -15.34
C GLY A 207 8.93 9.18 -15.56
N ILE A 208 8.26 8.68 -14.51
CA ILE A 208 7.19 7.68 -14.62
C ILE A 208 5.91 8.34 -15.16
N LEU A 209 5.55 9.51 -14.63
CA LEU A 209 4.32 10.22 -15.00
C LEU A 209 4.34 10.72 -16.45
N GLU A 210 5.51 11.05 -16.96
CA GLU A 210 5.75 11.43 -18.36
C GLU A 210 5.60 10.28 -19.35
N GLN A 211 5.62 9.02 -18.89
CA GLN A 211 5.41 7.88 -19.79
C GLN A 211 4.00 7.90 -20.37
N GLU A 212 3.90 7.83 -21.70
CA GLU A 212 2.61 7.71 -22.38
C GLU A 212 1.94 6.35 -22.12
N LYS A 213 2.76 5.29 -22.11
CA LYS A 213 2.30 3.91 -21.94
C LYS A 213 2.48 3.47 -20.50
N ALA A 214 1.52 2.70 -20.00
CA ALA A 214 1.65 2.03 -18.72
C ALA A 214 2.76 0.99 -18.76
N PHE A 215 3.52 0.85 -17.67
CA PHE A 215 4.59 -0.13 -17.54
C PHE A 215 4.12 -1.36 -16.76
N CYS A 216 4.70 -2.52 -17.08
CA CYS A 216 4.37 -3.79 -16.42
C CYS A 216 5.06 -3.87 -15.05
N VAL A 217 4.33 -4.28 -14.02
CA VAL A 217 4.89 -4.57 -12.69
C VAL A 217 4.82 -6.07 -12.33
N GLY A 218 4.38 -6.92 -13.26
CA GLY A 218 4.14 -8.34 -13.01
C GLY A 218 2.88 -8.59 -12.16
N ARG A 219 2.80 -9.78 -11.56
CA ARG A 219 1.77 -10.20 -10.62
C ARG A 219 2.22 -9.85 -9.21
N VAL A 220 1.77 -8.70 -8.70
CA VAL A 220 2.18 -8.18 -7.40
C VAL A 220 1.31 -8.78 -6.30
N ARG A 221 1.92 -9.48 -5.34
CA ARG A 221 1.23 -10.01 -4.16
C ARG A 221 0.90 -8.91 -3.16
N SER A 222 1.85 -8.03 -2.83
CA SER A 222 1.65 -6.96 -1.86
C SER A 222 2.19 -5.62 -2.37
N MET A 223 1.38 -4.57 -2.28
CA MET A 223 1.68 -3.24 -2.81
C MET A 223 1.52 -2.17 -1.72
N TRP A 224 2.55 -1.35 -1.53
CA TRP A 224 2.54 -0.17 -0.67
C TRP A 224 3.00 1.06 -1.46
N LEU A 225 2.12 2.04 -1.60
CA LEU A 225 2.44 3.34 -2.18
C LEU A 225 2.20 4.48 -1.19
N GLU A 226 3.20 5.35 -1.03
CA GLU A 226 3.14 6.50 -0.11
C GLU A 226 3.57 7.80 -0.81
N GLY A 227 2.85 8.89 -0.54
CA GLY A 227 3.19 10.20 -1.08
C GLY A 227 2.88 10.33 -2.58
N TYR A 228 3.72 11.02 -3.33
CA TYR A 228 3.64 11.09 -4.80
C TYR A 228 3.73 9.74 -5.50
N ALA A 229 4.18 8.67 -4.82
CA ALA A 229 4.13 7.32 -5.38
C ALA A 229 2.70 6.88 -5.69
N VAL A 230 1.69 7.40 -4.98
CA VAL A 230 0.28 7.13 -5.28
C VAL A 230 -0.10 7.57 -6.70
N SER A 231 0.52 8.64 -7.22
CA SER A 231 0.26 9.17 -8.56
C SER A 231 0.67 8.23 -9.69
N ILE A 232 1.49 7.21 -9.42
CA ILE A 232 1.94 6.27 -10.45
C ILE A 232 0.96 5.11 -10.68
N LEU A 233 -0.05 4.91 -9.82
CA LEU A 233 -1.04 3.84 -9.95
C LEU A 233 -1.65 3.76 -11.36
N PRO A 234 -2.12 4.84 -11.98
CA PRO A 234 -2.71 4.78 -13.32
C PRO A 234 -1.67 4.52 -14.43
N LYS A 235 -0.37 4.57 -14.12
CA LYS A 235 0.73 4.27 -15.03
C LYS A 235 1.21 2.83 -14.91
N MET A 236 0.65 2.05 -13.99
CA MET A 236 0.96 0.63 -13.84
C MET A 236 -0.01 -0.21 -14.67
N ARG A 237 0.52 -1.22 -15.35
CA ARG A 237 -0.25 -2.28 -15.99
C ARG A 237 -0.23 -3.50 -15.07
N ILE A 238 -1.34 -3.71 -14.39
CA ILE A 238 -1.62 -4.85 -13.51
C ILE A 238 -2.70 -5.68 -14.20
N SER A 239 -2.46 -6.98 -14.38
CA SER A 239 -3.47 -7.88 -14.98
C SER A 239 -4.72 -7.96 -14.10
N GLU A 240 -5.90 -8.03 -14.71
CA GLU A 240 -7.16 -8.21 -13.97
C GLU A 240 -7.21 -9.54 -13.20
N ASP A 241 -6.48 -10.55 -13.69
CA ASP A 241 -6.31 -11.87 -13.06
C ASP A 241 -5.23 -11.89 -11.96
N CYS A 242 -4.59 -10.75 -11.69
CA CYS A 242 -3.61 -10.63 -10.61
C CYS A 242 -4.31 -10.76 -9.26
N GLU A 243 -3.79 -11.62 -8.39
CA GLU A 243 -4.29 -11.76 -7.01
C GLU A 243 -3.38 -10.95 -6.08
N VAL A 244 -3.89 -9.82 -5.61
CA VAL A 244 -3.19 -8.95 -4.65
C VAL A 244 -3.69 -9.29 -3.25
N GLU A 245 -2.79 -9.70 -2.38
CA GLU A 245 -3.12 -9.95 -0.97
C GLU A 245 -3.33 -8.64 -0.22
N ASP A 246 -2.41 -7.69 -0.34
CA ASP A 246 -2.46 -6.41 0.36
C ASP A 246 -2.22 -5.23 -0.57
N LEU A 247 -3.16 -4.29 -0.62
CA LEU A 247 -3.00 -2.96 -1.20
C LEU A 247 -3.06 -1.91 -0.09
N ARG A 248 -1.94 -1.19 0.10
CA ARG A 248 -1.83 -0.08 1.04
C ARG A 248 -1.46 1.20 0.30
N VAL A 249 -2.25 2.25 0.51
CA VAL A 249 -2.04 3.54 -0.15
C VAL A 249 -2.19 4.65 0.89
N ASP A 250 -1.13 5.44 1.06
CA ASP A 250 -1.10 6.59 1.98
C ASP A 250 -0.77 7.86 1.20
N ALA A 251 -1.64 8.87 1.34
CA ALA A 251 -1.38 10.20 0.82
C ALA A 251 -1.70 11.28 1.85
N GLY A 252 -0.66 11.77 2.54
CA GLY A 252 -0.82 12.87 3.50
C GLY A 252 -1.08 14.27 2.92
N ARG A 253 -1.04 14.47 1.59
CA ARG A 253 -1.28 15.77 0.93
C ARG A 253 -2.13 15.64 -0.32
N LYS A 254 -2.88 16.69 -0.65
CA LYS A 254 -3.74 16.74 -1.84
C LYS A 254 -2.97 16.50 -3.15
N GLU A 255 -1.76 17.04 -3.25
CA GLU A 255 -0.94 16.93 -4.47
C GLU A 255 -0.57 15.49 -4.80
N HIS A 256 -0.46 14.62 -3.79
CA HIS A 256 -0.08 13.20 -3.95
C HIS A 256 -1.08 12.40 -4.78
N VAL A 257 -2.36 12.79 -4.75
CA VAL A 257 -3.46 12.12 -5.48
C VAL A 257 -3.97 12.93 -6.67
N ALA A 258 -3.45 14.13 -6.89
CA ALA A 258 -3.96 15.05 -7.92
C ALA A 258 -3.96 14.43 -9.32
N VAL A 259 -2.91 13.65 -9.66
CA VAL A 259 -2.83 12.94 -10.94
C VAL A 259 -3.94 11.88 -11.07
N VAL A 260 -4.18 11.11 -10.01
CA VAL A 260 -5.19 10.04 -10.00
C VAL A 260 -6.59 10.62 -10.13
N LEU A 261 -6.87 11.71 -9.40
CA LEU A 261 -8.19 12.34 -9.39
C LEU A 261 -8.48 13.15 -10.66
N GLY A 262 -7.44 13.71 -11.29
CA GLY A 262 -7.52 14.45 -12.54
C GLY A 262 -7.79 13.59 -13.77
N GLN A 263 -7.67 12.26 -13.67
CA GLN A 263 -8.04 11.33 -14.73
C GLN A 263 -9.51 10.95 -14.63
N GLU A 264 -10.22 10.96 -15.75
CA GLU A 264 -11.61 10.47 -15.80
C GLU A 264 -11.68 8.94 -15.72
N LYS A 265 -10.63 8.27 -16.22
CA LYS A 265 -10.56 6.81 -16.27
C LYS A 265 -10.28 6.24 -14.87
N THR A 266 -11.08 5.26 -14.51
CA THR A 266 -10.80 4.33 -13.41
C THR A 266 -9.62 3.41 -13.75
N PHE A 267 -9.00 2.81 -12.74
CA PHE A 267 -7.92 1.84 -12.92
C PHE A 267 -8.17 0.57 -12.10
N CYS A 268 -7.68 -0.55 -12.61
CA CYS A 268 -7.79 -1.87 -11.98
C CYS A 268 -6.46 -2.22 -11.30
N VAL A 269 -6.55 -2.78 -10.10
CA VAL A 269 -5.41 -3.27 -9.30
C VAL A 269 -5.47 -4.80 -9.14
N GLY A 270 -6.23 -5.49 -9.99
CA GLY A 270 -6.49 -6.92 -9.88
C GLY A 270 -7.55 -7.29 -8.84
N ARG A 271 -7.57 -8.56 -8.43
CA ARG A 271 -8.39 -9.11 -7.35
C ARG A 271 -7.69 -8.92 -6.00
N VAL A 272 -8.13 -7.93 -5.23
CA VAL A 272 -7.49 -7.54 -3.97
C VAL A 272 -8.20 -8.13 -2.74
N LYS A 273 -7.45 -8.82 -1.87
CA LYS A 273 -7.98 -9.34 -0.60
C LYS A 273 -8.10 -8.26 0.47
N ASN A 274 -7.05 -7.46 0.70
CA ASN A 274 -7.08 -6.40 1.70
C ASN A 274 -6.76 -5.04 1.06
N VAL A 275 -7.62 -4.04 1.32
CA VAL A 275 -7.44 -2.65 0.86
C VAL A 275 -7.36 -1.74 2.08
N PHE A 276 -6.28 -0.97 2.19
CA PHE A 276 -6.09 0.05 3.21
C PHE A 276 -5.76 1.39 2.55
N LEU A 277 -6.62 2.39 2.75
CA LEU A 277 -6.43 3.75 2.24
C LEU A 277 -6.35 4.74 3.41
N GLU A 278 -5.28 5.54 3.43
CA GLU A 278 -5.02 6.52 4.47
C GLU A 278 -5.01 7.96 3.90
N ASP A 279 -5.68 8.87 4.60
CA ASP A 279 -5.82 10.28 4.30
C ASP A 279 -6.34 10.58 2.88
N TYR A 280 -5.66 11.41 2.08
CA TYR A 280 -6.11 11.72 0.72
C TYR A 280 -6.21 10.49 -0.17
N ALA A 281 -5.58 9.37 0.18
CA ALA A 281 -5.76 8.12 -0.57
C ALA A 281 -7.22 7.65 -0.51
N VAL A 282 -7.98 7.96 0.55
CA VAL A 282 -9.42 7.65 0.60
C VAL A 282 -10.18 8.29 -0.56
N SER A 283 -9.75 9.48 -1.02
CA SER A 283 -10.37 10.16 -2.16
C SER A 283 -10.23 9.43 -3.49
N ILE A 284 -9.27 8.50 -3.64
CA ILE A 284 -9.10 7.74 -4.89
C ILE A 284 -10.04 6.53 -4.97
N LEU A 285 -10.73 6.18 -3.89
CA LEU A 285 -11.61 5.02 -3.82
C LEU A 285 -12.64 4.94 -4.97
N PRO A 286 -13.30 6.03 -5.41
CA PRO A 286 -14.21 6.00 -6.55
C PRO A 286 -13.52 5.72 -7.90
N ARG A 287 -12.19 5.88 -7.98
CA ARG A 287 -11.37 5.59 -9.17
C ARG A 287 -10.83 4.16 -9.18
N LEU A 288 -10.85 3.48 -8.04
CA LEU A 288 -10.36 2.12 -7.86
C LEU A 288 -11.44 1.11 -8.29
N ILE A 289 -11.22 0.41 -9.40
CA ILE A 289 -12.07 -0.74 -9.76
C ILE A 289 -11.54 -1.97 -9.02
N LEU A 290 -12.42 -2.54 -8.21
CA LEU A 290 -12.30 -3.91 -7.73
C LEU A 290 -13.17 -4.79 -8.64
N HIS A 291 -12.62 -5.90 -9.10
CA HIS A 291 -13.34 -6.84 -9.98
C HIS A 291 -14.68 -7.27 -9.35
N GLU A 292 -15.73 -7.53 -10.15
CA GLU A 292 -17.08 -7.84 -9.61
C GLU A 292 -17.15 -9.14 -8.80
N ASP A 293 -16.20 -10.05 -9.07
CA ASP A 293 -15.97 -11.31 -8.37
C ASP A 293 -14.89 -11.22 -7.28
N CYS A 294 -14.46 -10.00 -6.95
CA CYS A 294 -13.48 -9.79 -5.89
C CYS A 294 -14.12 -10.02 -4.51
N GLU A 295 -13.66 -11.06 -3.83
CA GLU A 295 -13.94 -11.27 -2.40
C GLU A 295 -12.92 -10.51 -1.55
N VAL A 296 -13.22 -9.23 -1.28
CA VAL A 296 -12.41 -8.43 -0.36
C VAL A 296 -12.55 -8.99 1.05
N GLU A 297 -11.47 -9.45 1.66
CA GLU A 297 -11.47 -9.87 3.05
C GLU A 297 -11.59 -8.66 3.98
N ARG A 298 -10.83 -7.58 3.69
CA ARG A 298 -10.78 -6.37 4.54
C ARG A 298 -10.71 -5.09 3.73
N LEU A 299 -11.56 -4.13 4.09
CA LEU A 299 -11.51 -2.75 3.63
C LEU A 299 -11.32 -1.82 4.83
N GLY A 300 -10.15 -1.23 4.95
CA GLY A 300 -9.80 -0.24 5.96
C GLY A 300 -9.67 1.16 5.36
N LEU A 301 -10.36 2.15 5.94
CA LEU A 301 -10.21 3.56 5.58
C LEU A 301 -9.89 4.40 6.81
N TYR A 302 -8.86 5.23 6.72
CA TYR A 302 -8.46 6.16 7.79
C TYR A 302 -8.36 7.57 7.21
N ALA A 303 -9.10 8.54 7.76
CA ALA A 303 -9.06 9.91 7.28
C ALA A 303 -9.05 10.93 8.43
N ARG A 304 -7.91 11.60 8.62
CA ARG A 304 -7.72 12.57 9.71
C ARG A 304 -8.47 13.89 9.53
N GLU A 305 -8.74 14.28 8.29
CA GLU A 305 -9.33 15.57 7.93
C GLU A 305 -10.54 15.40 7.00
N GLU A 306 -11.46 16.37 7.01
CA GLU A 306 -12.68 16.34 6.19
C GLU A 306 -12.38 16.30 4.68
N GLU A 307 -11.34 17.04 4.27
CA GLU A 307 -10.90 17.12 2.88
C GLU A 307 -10.46 15.78 2.28
N HIS A 308 -10.00 14.84 3.12
CA HIS A 308 -9.58 13.50 2.70
C HIS A 308 -10.72 12.67 2.12
N VAL A 309 -11.97 12.94 2.53
CA VAL A 309 -13.17 12.20 2.11
C VAL A 309 -14.09 13.00 1.19
N ALA A 310 -13.81 14.29 0.97
CA ALA A 310 -14.68 15.20 0.24
C ALA A 310 -15.06 14.69 -1.17
N VAL A 311 -14.09 14.11 -1.90
CA VAL A 311 -14.31 13.55 -3.24
C VAL A 311 -15.28 12.37 -3.20
N VAL A 312 -15.17 11.50 -2.19
CA VAL A 312 -16.03 10.31 -2.03
C VAL A 312 -17.45 10.73 -1.65
N LEU A 313 -17.58 11.67 -0.73
CA LEU A 313 -18.88 12.16 -0.26
C LEU A 313 -19.61 12.98 -1.35
N GLY A 314 -18.85 13.65 -2.23
CA GLY A 314 -19.38 14.38 -3.38
C GLY A 314 -19.88 13.49 -4.53
N GLN A 315 -19.61 12.18 -4.52
CA GLN A 315 -20.14 11.28 -5.54
C GLN A 315 -21.67 11.13 -5.41
N GLU A 316 -22.40 11.28 -6.51
CA GLU A 316 -23.84 11.04 -6.55
C GLU A 316 -24.16 9.55 -6.30
N LYS A 317 -23.38 8.67 -6.93
CA LYS A 317 -23.57 7.22 -6.85
C LYS A 317 -22.74 6.63 -5.72
N ALA A 318 -23.37 5.75 -4.95
CA ALA A 318 -22.66 4.87 -4.03
C ALA A 318 -21.69 3.96 -4.81
N PHE A 319 -20.52 3.68 -4.24
CA PHE A 319 -19.53 2.78 -4.83
C PHE A 319 -19.70 1.38 -4.24
N CYS A 320 -19.38 0.38 -5.06
CA CYS A 320 -19.51 -1.03 -4.70
C CYS A 320 -18.12 -1.59 -4.39
N VAL A 321 -17.93 -2.17 -3.21
CA VAL A 321 -16.64 -2.76 -2.78
C VAL A 321 -16.63 -4.29 -2.91
N GLY A 322 -17.47 -4.83 -3.78
CA GLY A 322 -17.67 -6.27 -3.92
C GLY A 322 -18.24 -6.93 -2.66
N GLY A 323 -17.81 -8.16 -2.39
CA GLY A 323 -18.23 -8.96 -1.23
C GLY A 323 -17.33 -8.75 -0.01
N ALA A 324 -17.15 -7.50 0.45
CA ALA A 324 -16.27 -7.19 1.57
C ALA A 324 -16.70 -7.90 2.87
N LYS A 325 -15.84 -8.76 3.44
CA LYS A 325 -16.11 -9.48 4.70
C LYS A 325 -15.97 -8.56 5.91
N ARG A 326 -14.91 -7.75 5.98
CA ARG A 326 -14.66 -6.81 7.08
C ARG A 326 -14.49 -5.39 6.55
N VAL A 327 -15.18 -4.44 7.16
CA VAL A 327 -15.14 -3.02 6.81
C VAL A 327 -14.83 -2.22 8.07
N GLU A 328 -13.76 -1.45 8.06
CA GLU A 328 -13.30 -0.67 9.21
C GLU A 328 -12.98 0.77 8.81
N PHE A 329 -13.81 1.73 9.24
CA PHE A 329 -13.61 3.14 8.93
C PHE A 329 -13.34 3.96 10.19
N TYR A 330 -12.30 4.77 10.14
CA TYR A 330 -11.79 5.55 11.26
C TYR A 330 -11.82 7.05 10.95
N GLU A 331 -12.22 7.82 11.95
CA GLU A 331 -12.28 9.28 11.91
C GLU A 331 -13.23 9.77 10.80
N TYR A 332 -12.84 10.74 9.96
CA TYR A 332 -13.73 11.27 8.90
C TYR A 332 -14.16 10.18 7.89
N ALA A 333 -13.41 9.08 7.78
CA ALA A 333 -13.77 7.96 6.93
C ALA A 333 -15.07 7.28 7.40
N ALA A 334 -15.48 7.46 8.67
CA ALA A 334 -16.77 6.96 9.16
C ALA A 334 -17.95 7.50 8.32
N CYS A 335 -17.85 8.71 7.76
CA CYS A 335 -18.88 9.25 6.86
C CYS A 335 -19.01 8.50 5.54
N VAL A 336 -17.93 7.85 5.08
CA VAL A 336 -17.88 7.12 3.80
C VAL A 336 -18.83 5.91 3.81
N VAL A 337 -19.20 5.39 4.98
CA VAL A 337 -20.16 4.28 5.11
C VAL A 337 -21.49 4.55 4.42
N ALA A 338 -21.94 5.81 4.37
CA ALA A 338 -23.20 6.18 3.72
C ALA A 338 -23.13 6.13 2.19
N LYS A 339 -21.92 6.08 1.63
CA LYS A 339 -21.65 5.93 0.20
C LYS A 339 -21.26 4.50 -0.18
N LEU A 340 -21.21 3.59 0.79
CA LEU A 340 -20.90 2.19 0.56
C LEU A 340 -22.14 1.43 0.09
N ARG A 341 -22.03 0.69 -1.03
CA ARG A 341 -23.05 -0.27 -1.46
C ARG A 341 -22.51 -1.69 -1.34
N ILE A 342 -23.15 -2.49 -0.48
CA ILE A 342 -22.89 -3.93 -0.39
C ILE A 342 -23.67 -4.64 -1.50
N LYS A 343 -23.00 -5.52 -2.24
CA LYS A 343 -23.60 -6.29 -3.35
C LYS A 343 -24.82 -7.08 -2.86
N GLU A 344 -25.86 -7.15 -3.68
CA GLU A 344 -27.06 -7.90 -3.32
C GLU A 344 -26.73 -9.40 -3.18
N GLY A 345 -27.20 -10.01 -2.09
CA GLY A 345 -26.88 -11.40 -1.75
C GLY A 345 -25.59 -11.55 -0.93
N SER A 346 -24.76 -10.52 -0.84
CA SER A 346 -23.57 -10.51 0.02
C SER A 346 -23.93 -10.17 1.48
N GLU A 347 -23.08 -10.64 2.40
CA GLU A 347 -23.17 -10.41 3.83
C GLU A 347 -21.80 -9.98 4.35
N VAL A 348 -21.78 -8.88 5.11
CA VAL A 348 -20.57 -8.38 5.77
C VAL A 348 -20.45 -9.09 7.13
N GLU A 349 -19.30 -9.71 7.37
CA GLU A 349 -19.02 -10.39 8.64
C GLU A 349 -18.83 -9.39 9.79
N SER A 350 -18.15 -8.26 9.51
CA SER A 350 -17.85 -7.22 10.50
C SER A 350 -17.86 -5.81 9.91
N LEU A 351 -18.65 -4.90 10.48
CA LEU A 351 -18.62 -3.46 10.22
C LEU A 351 -18.17 -2.73 11.49
N GLY A 352 -16.99 -2.11 11.44
CA GLY A 352 -16.42 -1.28 12.51
C GLY A 352 -16.38 0.19 12.08
N LEU A 353 -16.96 1.08 12.87
CA LEU A 353 -16.80 2.54 12.70
C LEU A 353 -16.26 3.14 14.00
N TYR A 354 -15.23 3.98 13.89
CA TYR A 354 -14.65 4.73 15.00
C TYR A 354 -14.58 6.22 14.67
N ALA A 355 -14.99 7.07 15.61
CA ALA A 355 -14.78 8.51 15.50
C ALA A 355 -14.51 9.14 16.86
N SER A 356 -13.37 9.82 16.99
CA SER A 356 -12.95 10.50 18.22
C SER A 356 -13.62 11.87 18.42
N ARG A 357 -14.09 12.52 17.35
CA ARG A 357 -14.74 13.86 17.38
C ARG A 357 -16.11 13.86 16.68
N LYS A 358 -17.00 14.77 17.09
CA LYS A 358 -18.35 14.92 16.49
C LYS A 358 -18.31 15.30 15.01
N GLU A 359 -17.34 16.13 14.63
CA GLU A 359 -17.11 16.58 13.25
C GLU A 359 -16.86 15.42 12.27
N HIS A 360 -16.22 14.33 12.73
CA HIS A 360 -15.90 13.15 11.91
C HIS A 360 -17.13 12.44 11.32
N VAL A 361 -18.30 12.65 11.92
CA VAL A 361 -19.58 12.05 11.50
C VAL A 361 -20.60 13.08 11.03
N ALA A 362 -20.23 14.37 10.99
CA ALA A 362 -21.17 15.45 10.70
C ALA A 362 -21.83 15.29 9.32
N ALA A 363 -21.06 14.90 8.30
CA ALA A 363 -21.58 14.75 6.94
C ALA A 363 -22.63 13.64 6.82
N VAL A 364 -22.42 12.48 7.45
CA VAL A 364 -23.43 11.40 7.44
C VAL A 364 -24.67 11.77 8.27
N LEU A 365 -24.49 12.47 9.39
CA LEU A 365 -25.61 12.93 10.22
C LEU A 365 -26.44 14.04 9.57
N GLY A 366 -25.84 14.82 8.67
CA GLY A 366 -26.50 15.86 7.89
C GLY A 366 -27.36 15.35 6.74
N GLN A 367 -27.25 14.06 6.37
CA GLN A 367 -28.04 13.50 5.27
C GLN A 367 -29.53 13.46 5.62
N GLU A 368 -30.38 13.78 4.65
CA GLU A 368 -31.84 13.73 4.83
C GLU A 368 -32.32 12.30 5.06
N ASN A 369 -31.89 11.38 4.20
CA ASN A 369 -32.36 10.00 4.19
C ASN A 369 -31.36 9.06 4.87
N PRO A 370 -31.82 8.10 5.69
CA PRO A 370 -30.98 7.03 6.20
C PRO A 370 -30.39 6.17 5.07
N PHE A 371 -29.14 5.74 5.22
CA PHE A 371 -28.49 4.78 4.31
C PHE A 371 -28.74 3.33 4.76
N CYS A 372 -28.61 2.39 3.83
CA CYS A 372 -28.74 0.96 4.12
C CYS A 372 -27.36 0.35 4.38
N ALA A 373 -27.14 -0.19 5.57
CA ALA A 373 -25.91 -0.92 5.93
C ALA A 373 -25.87 -2.36 5.38
N GLY A 374 -26.90 -2.79 4.63
CA GLY A 374 -26.97 -4.14 4.09
C GLY A 374 -27.21 -5.22 5.16
N ARG A 375 -26.70 -6.44 4.92
CA ARG A 375 -26.69 -7.54 5.89
C ARG A 375 -25.33 -7.55 6.59
N VAL A 376 -25.34 -7.39 7.92
CA VAL A 376 -24.13 -7.31 8.74
C VAL A 376 -24.27 -8.25 9.94
N LYS A 377 -23.35 -9.21 10.06
CA LYS A 377 -23.29 -10.13 11.19
C LYS A 377 -22.85 -9.43 12.46
N ASN A 378 -21.72 -8.72 12.42
CA ASN A 378 -21.17 -8.02 13.58
C ASN A 378 -21.00 -6.54 13.28
N MET A 379 -21.52 -5.68 14.16
CA MET A 379 -21.41 -4.24 14.03
C MET A 379 -20.87 -3.65 15.32
N SER A 380 -19.81 -2.84 15.19
CA SER A 380 -19.15 -2.15 16.30
C SER A 380 -19.02 -0.67 15.99
N LEU A 381 -19.69 0.17 16.78
CA LEU A 381 -19.68 1.61 16.59
C LEU A 381 -19.13 2.27 17.84
N GLN A 382 -18.00 2.96 17.68
CA GLN A 382 -17.18 3.44 18.79
C GLN A 382 -17.05 4.96 18.78
N GLY A 383 -17.12 5.56 19.97
CA GLY A 383 -17.05 7.02 20.10
C GLY A 383 -18.22 7.71 19.42
N TYR A 384 -17.98 8.84 18.74
CA TYR A 384 -19.02 9.58 18.02
C TYR A 384 -19.61 8.79 16.83
N ALA A 385 -18.95 7.73 16.36
CA ALA A 385 -19.49 6.87 15.31
C ALA A 385 -20.77 6.15 15.74
N ALA A 386 -21.02 6.01 17.05
CA ALA A 386 -22.30 5.52 17.55
C ALA A 386 -23.50 6.38 17.09
N SER A 387 -23.31 7.69 16.88
CA SER A 387 -24.40 8.56 16.41
C SER A 387 -24.85 8.21 14.99
N VAL A 388 -24.02 7.55 14.19
CA VAL A 388 -24.33 7.15 12.80
C VAL A 388 -25.55 6.22 12.73
N ILE A 389 -25.88 5.49 13.81
CA ILE A 389 -27.07 4.62 13.84
C ILE A 389 -28.36 5.37 13.57
N THR A 390 -28.41 6.67 13.91
CA THR A 390 -29.60 7.52 13.69
C THR A 390 -29.90 7.73 12.21
N LYS A 391 -28.92 7.46 11.33
CA LYS A 391 -29.02 7.56 9.88
C LYS A 391 -28.82 6.23 9.17
N MET A 392 -28.95 5.12 9.88
CA MET A 392 -28.69 3.80 9.34
C MET A 392 -29.95 2.93 9.38
N ARG A 393 -30.11 2.08 8.37
CA ARG A 393 -31.08 0.99 8.33
C ARG A 393 -30.37 -0.34 8.06
N VAL A 394 -30.79 -1.39 8.74
CA VAL A 394 -30.34 -2.76 8.48
C VAL A 394 -31.34 -3.45 7.55
N LYS A 395 -30.86 -4.31 6.64
CA LYS A 395 -31.74 -5.03 5.70
C LYS A 395 -32.72 -5.93 6.46
N GLU A 396 -34.00 -5.85 6.11
CA GLU A 396 -35.05 -6.67 6.73
C GLU A 396 -34.76 -8.18 6.57
N GLY A 397 -35.11 -8.96 7.59
CA GLY A 397 -34.85 -10.40 7.65
C GLY A 397 -33.41 -10.78 8.00
N SER A 398 -32.49 -9.82 8.15
CA SER A 398 -31.15 -10.08 8.69
C SER A 398 -31.19 -10.29 10.21
N ILE A 399 -30.36 -11.20 10.71
CA ILE A 399 -30.10 -11.37 12.14
C ILE A 399 -28.66 -10.92 12.38
N THR A 400 -28.50 -9.83 13.12
CA THR A 400 -27.19 -9.38 13.58
C THR A 400 -26.74 -10.27 14.75
N GLU A 401 -25.59 -10.91 14.62
CA GLU A 401 -24.99 -11.76 15.64
C GLU A 401 -24.38 -10.93 16.78
N GLY A 402 -23.69 -9.83 16.45
CA GLY A 402 -23.06 -8.92 17.40
C GLY A 402 -23.39 -7.47 17.10
N PHE A 403 -23.88 -6.74 18.10
CA PHE A 403 -24.12 -5.30 18.00
C PHE A 403 -23.55 -4.59 19.23
N VAL A 404 -22.49 -3.82 19.01
CA VAL A 404 -21.74 -3.13 20.06
C VAL A 404 -21.82 -1.62 19.84
N LEU A 405 -22.34 -0.91 20.84
CA LEU A 405 -22.15 0.53 20.98
C LEU A 405 -21.19 0.77 22.14
N ASP A 406 -19.99 1.23 21.83
CA ASP A 406 -18.95 1.48 22.84
C ASP A 406 -18.57 2.97 22.87
N GLY A 407 -18.45 3.50 24.08
CA GLY A 407 -18.17 4.91 24.30
C GLY A 407 -18.77 5.48 25.57
N GLU A 408 -18.21 6.60 26.00
CA GLU A 408 -18.76 7.43 27.08
C GLU A 408 -20.11 8.06 26.70
N MET A 409 -20.93 8.36 27.71
CA MET A 409 -22.27 8.95 27.52
C MET A 409 -22.29 10.22 26.65
N LYS A 410 -21.22 11.02 26.68
CA LYS A 410 -21.09 12.23 25.84
C LYS A 410 -21.24 11.94 24.35
N PHE A 411 -20.80 10.77 23.89
CA PHE A 411 -20.86 10.36 22.49
C PHE A 411 -22.27 9.99 22.02
N PHE A 412 -23.20 9.71 22.95
CA PHE A 412 -24.56 9.32 22.63
C PHE A 412 -25.58 10.46 22.73
N SER A 413 -25.13 11.70 22.93
CA SER A 413 -26.00 12.88 23.01
C SER A 413 -27.03 12.94 21.89
N ARG A 414 -26.59 12.71 20.63
CA ARG A 414 -27.49 12.66 19.47
C ARG A 414 -28.51 11.53 19.53
N ILE A 415 -28.12 10.34 19.97
CA ILE A 415 -29.03 9.20 20.11
C ILE A 415 -30.07 9.47 21.20
N LEU A 416 -29.68 10.17 22.26
CA LEU A 416 -30.57 10.50 23.38
C LEU A 416 -31.64 11.55 23.01
N GLU A 417 -31.34 12.41 22.03
CA GLU A 417 -32.30 13.37 21.45
C GLU A 417 -33.41 12.67 20.64
N GLU A 418 -33.14 11.48 20.11
CA GLU A 418 -34.12 10.74 19.33
C GLU A 418 -35.32 10.28 20.16
N GLY A 419 -36.46 10.09 19.51
CA GLY A 419 -37.65 9.52 20.15
C GLY A 419 -37.39 8.11 20.70
N ASP A 420 -38.17 7.69 21.69
CA ASP A 420 -38.09 6.30 22.15
C ASP A 420 -38.54 5.34 21.02
N ARG A 421 -37.80 4.25 20.82
CA ARG A 421 -38.01 3.25 19.74
C ARG A 421 -38.07 3.83 18.32
N SER A 422 -37.31 4.89 18.07
CA SER A 422 -37.23 5.55 16.76
C SER A 422 -36.14 4.98 15.85
N ILE A 423 -35.10 4.36 16.41
CA ILE A 423 -33.95 3.84 15.66
C ILE A 423 -34.15 2.33 15.41
N GLU A 424 -34.36 1.95 14.15
CA GLU A 424 -34.62 0.57 13.76
C GLU A 424 -33.33 -0.24 13.58
N LEU A 425 -33.15 -1.30 14.37
CA LEU A 425 -32.02 -2.23 14.24
C LEU A 425 -32.43 -3.65 13.81
N GLY A 426 -33.71 -4.00 13.92
CA GLY A 426 -34.20 -5.33 13.54
C GLY A 426 -33.87 -6.41 14.57
N ARG A 427 -33.47 -7.60 14.10
CA ARG A 427 -33.27 -8.80 14.94
C ARG A 427 -31.80 -8.95 15.31
N ILE A 428 -31.51 -9.14 16.61
CA ILE A 428 -30.15 -9.23 17.13
C ILE A 428 -30.03 -10.43 18.08
N ARG A 429 -28.94 -11.21 17.99
CA ARG A 429 -28.68 -12.28 18.97
C ARG A 429 -28.44 -11.69 20.35
N ARG A 430 -29.11 -12.27 21.35
CA ARG A 430 -29.00 -11.82 22.75
C ARG A 430 -27.55 -11.89 23.27
N SER A 431 -26.78 -12.88 22.84
CA SER A 431 -25.39 -13.11 23.23
C SER A 431 -24.44 -11.99 22.77
N GLY A 432 -24.73 -11.34 21.63
CA GLY A 432 -23.91 -10.28 21.06
C GLY A 432 -24.44 -8.86 21.22
N PHE A 433 -25.56 -8.65 21.93
CA PHE A 433 -26.14 -7.31 22.13
C PHE A 433 -25.48 -6.56 23.30
N ARG A 434 -24.54 -5.65 22.99
CA ARG A 434 -23.78 -4.84 23.96
C ARG A 434 -24.08 -3.36 23.74
N VAL A 435 -25.15 -2.89 24.39
CA VAL A 435 -25.59 -1.50 24.33
C VAL A 435 -25.84 -0.96 25.74
N PRO A 436 -25.38 0.27 26.06
CA PRO A 436 -25.70 0.94 27.33
C PRO A 436 -27.20 1.04 27.60
N LYS A 437 -27.63 0.82 28.85
CA LYS A 437 -29.05 0.70 29.22
C LYS A 437 -29.87 1.93 28.86
N GLU A 438 -29.26 3.09 28.98
CA GLU A 438 -29.80 4.43 28.71
C GLU A 438 -30.17 4.61 27.23
N ILE A 439 -29.46 3.90 26.35
CA ILE A 439 -29.63 3.94 24.89
C ILE A 439 -30.66 2.93 24.42
N ARG A 440 -30.80 1.78 25.10
CA ARG A 440 -31.73 0.71 24.68
C ARG A 440 -33.17 1.20 24.46
N ARG A 441 -33.66 2.16 25.25
CA ARG A 441 -35.02 2.74 25.07
C ARG A 441 -35.22 3.47 23.74
N LYS A 442 -34.14 3.94 23.12
CA LYS A 442 -34.15 4.66 21.83
C LYS A 442 -34.20 3.71 20.64
N LEU A 443 -33.81 2.47 20.84
CA LEU A 443 -33.68 1.45 19.80
C LEU A 443 -34.97 0.62 19.69
N ARG A 444 -35.35 0.29 18.44
CA ARG A 444 -36.33 -0.73 18.13
C ARG A 444 -35.59 -1.98 17.63
N TYR A 445 -35.64 -3.03 18.43
CA TYR A 445 -34.97 -4.30 18.16
C TYR A 445 -35.74 -5.47 18.76
N THR A 446 -35.50 -6.66 18.20
CA THR A 446 -35.97 -7.94 18.71
C THR A 446 -34.77 -8.80 19.06
N LEU A 447 -34.67 -9.21 20.32
CA LEU A 447 -33.63 -10.16 20.74
C LEU A 447 -34.04 -11.58 20.35
N VAL A 448 -33.11 -12.32 19.75
CA VAL A 448 -33.29 -13.73 19.40
C VAL A 448 -32.23 -14.62 20.07
N ASP A 449 -32.55 -15.89 20.22
CA ASP A 449 -31.61 -16.93 20.66
C ASP A 449 -30.72 -17.40 19.49
N GLU A 450 -29.89 -18.41 19.74
CA GLU A 450 -28.97 -18.98 18.75
C GLU A 450 -29.70 -19.67 17.58
N GLU A 451 -30.97 -20.05 17.79
CA GLU A 451 -31.85 -20.67 16.80
C GLU A 451 -32.70 -19.62 16.05
N GLY A 452 -32.54 -18.35 16.39
CA GLY A 452 -33.28 -17.22 15.81
C GLY A 452 -34.69 -17.04 16.39
N LYS A 453 -35.09 -17.76 17.45
CA LYS A 453 -36.41 -17.56 18.08
C LYS A 453 -36.37 -16.35 19.01
N GLU A 454 -37.49 -15.62 19.07
CA GLU A 454 -37.58 -14.43 19.90
C GLU A 454 -37.44 -14.77 21.40
N VAL A 455 -36.54 -14.06 22.07
CA VAL A 455 -36.32 -14.22 23.51
C VAL A 455 -37.16 -13.20 24.26
N LEU A 456 -38.16 -13.68 24.99
CA LEU A 456 -39.01 -12.88 25.86
C LEU A 456 -38.19 -12.41 27.07
N GLY A 457 -37.56 -11.24 26.98
CA GLY A 457 -36.60 -10.78 28.02
C GLY A 457 -36.60 -9.31 28.39
N GLU A 458 -36.73 -8.36 27.45
CA GLU A 458 -36.54 -6.93 27.80
C GLU A 458 -37.72 -6.02 27.39
N ASN A 459 -38.53 -6.39 26.41
CA ASN A 459 -39.64 -5.54 25.91
C ASN A 459 -40.94 -5.60 26.73
N ILE A 460 -41.00 -6.46 27.75
CA ILE A 460 -42.24 -6.71 28.52
C ILE A 460 -42.55 -5.58 29.50
N SER A 461 -41.54 -4.86 30.01
CA SER A 461 -41.77 -3.86 31.07
C SER A 461 -42.74 -2.74 30.66
N ILE A 462 -42.72 -2.33 29.39
CA ILE A 462 -43.55 -1.19 28.92
C ILE A 462 -44.91 -1.64 28.39
N ARG A 463 -44.98 -2.67 27.53
CA ARG A 463 -46.27 -3.15 26.97
C ARG A 463 -47.19 -3.75 28.02
N LYS A 464 -46.64 -4.43 29.05
CA LYS A 464 -47.43 -4.84 30.21
C LYS A 464 -47.81 -3.66 31.09
N ARG A 465 -46.94 -2.64 31.29
CA ARG A 465 -47.32 -1.42 32.04
C ARG A 465 -48.44 -0.64 31.40
N GLU A 466 -48.39 -0.40 30.09
CA GLU A 466 -49.45 0.32 29.36
C GLU A 466 -50.77 -0.45 29.42
N ARG A 467 -50.74 -1.79 29.22
CA ARG A 467 -51.93 -2.62 29.39
C ARG A 467 -52.41 -2.67 30.84
N LEU A 468 -51.51 -2.73 31.83
CA LEU A 468 -51.90 -2.70 33.25
C LEU A 468 -52.49 -1.34 33.63
N LEU A 469 -51.93 -0.24 33.13
CA LEU A 469 -52.43 1.12 33.34
C LEU A 469 -53.80 1.29 32.70
N LEU A 470 -54.00 0.80 31.46
CA LEU A 470 -55.31 0.83 30.81
C LEU A 470 -56.36 0.01 31.58
N VAL A 471 -55.97 -1.17 32.07
CA VAL A 471 -56.83 -2.01 32.91
C VAL A 471 -57.12 -1.34 34.25
N LEU A 472 -56.13 -0.69 34.89
CA LEU A 472 -56.34 0.06 36.13
C LEU A 472 -57.28 1.25 35.91
N LEU A 473 -57.10 1.98 34.80
CA LEU A 473 -57.94 3.13 34.44
C LEU A 473 -59.39 2.69 34.17
N LEU A 474 -59.59 1.56 33.49
CA LEU A 474 -60.91 0.97 33.29
C LEU A 474 -61.52 0.52 34.62
N VAL A 475 -60.77 -0.14 35.50
CA VAL A 475 -61.27 -0.56 36.83
C VAL A 475 -61.67 0.64 37.69
N ILE A 476 -60.89 1.72 37.68
CA ILE A 476 -61.22 2.97 38.39
C ILE A 476 -62.46 3.65 37.79
N CYS A 477 -62.60 3.67 36.46
CA CYS A 477 -63.79 4.24 35.82
C CYS A 477 -65.04 3.42 36.15
N PHE A 478 -64.95 2.08 36.16
CA PHE A 478 -66.09 1.21 36.47
C PHE A 478 -66.49 1.25 37.95
N SER A 479 -65.54 1.44 38.88
CA SER A 479 -65.86 1.59 40.31
C SER A 479 -66.49 2.95 40.64
N TYR A 480 -66.14 4.01 39.90
CA TYR A 480 -66.74 5.33 40.08
C TYR A 480 -68.20 5.40 39.59
N TYR A 481 -68.53 4.66 38.51
CA TYR A 481 -69.91 4.56 37.99
C TYR A 481 -70.86 3.75 38.87
N HIS A 482 -70.35 2.96 39.81
CA HIS A 482 -71.18 2.15 40.71
C HIS A 482 -71.52 2.87 42.03
N TRP A 483 -70.99 4.07 42.24
CA TRP A 483 -71.13 4.86 43.48
C TRP A 483 -71.83 6.22 43.28
N LEU A 484 -72.16 6.57 42.03
CA LEU A 484 -73.10 7.63 41.63
C LEU A 484 -74.43 6.97 41.27
#